data_AF-A0A7W0JYH7-F1
#
_entry.id   AF-A0A7W0JYH7-F1
#
_cell.length_a   1.000
_cell.length_b   1.000
_cell.length_c   1.000
_cell.angle_alpha   90.00
_cell.angle_beta   90.00
_cell.angle_gamma   90.00
#
_symmetry.space_group_name_H-M   'P 1'
#
loop_
_entity.id
_entity.type
_entity.pdbx_description
1 polymer ?
#
loop_
_entity_poly.entity_id
_entity_poly.type
_entity_poly.pdbx_seq_one_letter_code
_entity_poly.pdbx_strand_id
1 'polypeptide(L)'
;PVDHYLARASLGPVLEALGEQAGAACARRPDGEQGSLCPCCGGLPQLSCLASSGESLVSGPRSLLCARCGTSWSWSRSVCPACGESEEEQLRVYAEQLEGPVSGNGRGDGDDRRPVFPHLRIAGCSACSRYLIEVDMARDARAVPEVDELAALPLDLYAADQGLTKVTPNLMGF
;
A
#
# COMPACT_ATOMS: atom_id res chain seq x y z
N PRO A 1 11.86 -5.73 -14.32
CA PRO A 1 10.63 -5.37 -13.57
C PRO A 1 9.38 -6.06 -14.12
N VAL A 2 9.07 -5.86 -15.41
CA VAL A 2 7.89 -6.45 -16.07
C VAL A 2 7.93 -7.98 -16.06
N ASP A 3 9.04 -8.62 -16.44
CA ASP A 3 9.13 -10.09 -16.44
C ASP A 3 8.91 -10.71 -15.04
N HIS A 4 9.46 -10.07 -14.01
CA HIS A 4 9.24 -10.48 -12.62
C HIS A 4 7.77 -10.34 -12.21
N TYR A 5 7.12 -9.23 -12.62
CA TYR A 5 5.69 -9.05 -12.38
C TYR A 5 4.86 -10.10 -13.12
N LEU A 6 5.12 -10.33 -14.40
CA LEU A 6 4.39 -11.32 -15.21
C LEU A 6 4.58 -12.74 -14.67
N ALA A 7 5.81 -13.12 -14.30
CA ALA A 7 6.09 -14.39 -13.67
C ALA A 7 5.31 -14.54 -12.36
N ARG A 8 5.33 -13.52 -11.50
CA ARG A 8 4.58 -13.50 -10.24
C ARG A 8 3.06 -13.60 -10.46
N ALA A 9 2.52 -12.78 -11.34
CA ALA A 9 1.08 -12.70 -11.63
C ALA A 9 0.56 -13.99 -12.26
N SER A 10 1.34 -14.61 -13.17
CA SER A 10 0.97 -15.88 -13.80
C SER A 10 0.84 -17.04 -12.81
N LEU A 11 1.57 -16.98 -11.68
CA LEU A 11 1.50 -17.97 -10.61
C LEU A 11 0.37 -17.71 -9.60
N GLY A 12 -0.29 -16.54 -9.66
CA GLY A 12 -1.30 -16.13 -8.70
C GLY A 12 -2.43 -17.15 -8.53
N PRO A 13 -3.12 -17.58 -9.61
CA PRO A 13 -4.21 -18.55 -9.52
C PRO A 13 -3.77 -19.92 -8.95
N VAL A 14 -2.54 -20.34 -9.24
CA VAL A 14 -1.98 -21.60 -8.71
C VAL A 14 -1.73 -21.48 -7.21
N LEU A 15 -1.18 -20.36 -6.75
CA LEU A 15 -0.91 -20.12 -5.34
C LEU A 15 -2.20 -19.93 -4.53
N GLU A 16 -3.21 -19.30 -5.13
CA GLU A 16 -4.55 -19.20 -4.55
C GLU A 16 -5.18 -20.59 -4.38
N ALA A 17 -5.11 -21.44 -5.42
CA ALA A 17 -5.65 -22.80 -5.38
C ALA A 17 -4.94 -23.70 -4.36
N LEU A 18 -3.63 -23.52 -4.16
CA LEU A 18 -2.85 -24.28 -3.17
C LEU A 18 -3.09 -23.81 -1.73
N GLY A 19 -3.51 -22.56 -1.53
CA GLY A 19 -3.82 -22.02 -0.21
C GLY A 19 -2.66 -22.19 0.79
N GLU A 20 -3.00 -22.53 2.03
CA GLU A 20 -2.06 -22.72 3.14
C GLU A 20 -0.90 -23.69 2.85
N GLN A 21 -1.07 -24.64 1.92
CA GLN A 21 0.01 -25.55 1.53
C GLN A 21 1.16 -24.80 0.87
N ALA A 22 0.86 -23.78 0.06
CA ALA A 22 1.86 -22.90 -0.53
C ALA A 22 2.57 -22.07 0.56
N GLY A 23 1.81 -21.57 1.54
CA GLY A 23 2.33 -20.84 2.68
C GLY A 23 3.29 -21.67 3.52
N ALA A 24 2.93 -22.90 3.86
CA ALA A 24 3.79 -23.83 4.59
C ALA A 24 5.09 -24.13 3.82
N ALA A 25 5.02 -24.31 2.50
CA ALA A 25 6.19 -24.53 1.66
C ALA A 25 7.08 -23.28 1.52
N CYS A 26 6.48 -22.08 1.58
CA CYS A 26 7.15 -20.79 1.46
C CYS A 26 7.40 -20.11 2.82
N ALA A 27 7.17 -20.78 3.95
CA ALA A 27 7.27 -20.21 5.29
C ALA A 27 8.70 -19.81 5.70
N ARG A 28 9.69 -20.20 4.89
CA ARG A 28 11.09 -19.88 5.14
C ARG A 28 11.34 -18.41 4.80
N ARG A 29 11.44 -17.60 5.85
CA ARG A 29 11.93 -16.22 5.76
C ARG A 29 13.37 -16.21 5.27
N PRO A 30 13.75 -15.32 4.35
CA PRO A 30 15.14 -14.91 4.22
C PRO A 30 15.63 -14.37 5.58
N ASP A 31 16.87 -14.68 5.95
CA ASP A 31 17.44 -14.18 7.21
C ASP A 31 17.37 -12.65 7.26
N GLY A 32 16.72 -12.11 8.30
CA GLY A 32 16.58 -10.66 8.53
C GLY A 32 15.21 -10.05 8.23
N GLU A 33 14.29 -10.75 7.55
CA GLU A 33 12.94 -10.23 7.30
C GLU A 33 11.98 -10.48 8.48
N GLN A 34 11.73 -9.43 9.26
CA GLN A 34 10.81 -9.43 10.43
C GLN A 34 9.39 -8.94 10.08
N GLY A 35 9.18 -8.50 8.83
CA GLY A 35 7.90 -7.97 8.36
C GLY A 35 6.77 -8.99 8.22
N SER A 36 5.66 -8.52 7.67
CA SER A 36 4.46 -9.29 7.44
C SER A 36 4.57 -10.14 6.17
N LEU A 37 4.26 -11.42 6.29
CA LEU A 37 4.11 -12.32 5.15
C LEU A 37 2.65 -12.72 4.99
N CYS A 38 2.25 -12.95 3.75
CA CYS A 38 0.94 -13.49 3.44
C CYS A 38 0.75 -14.85 4.12
N PRO A 39 -0.30 -15.05 4.92
CA PRO A 39 -0.55 -16.33 5.59
C PRO A 39 -0.92 -17.45 4.60
N CYS A 40 -1.38 -17.10 3.40
CA CYS A 40 -1.77 -18.05 2.36
C CYS A 40 -0.54 -18.58 1.60
N CYS A 41 0.32 -17.72 1.05
CA CYS A 41 1.41 -18.16 0.15
C CYS A 41 2.83 -17.76 0.61
N GLY A 42 2.98 -17.11 1.77
CA GLY A 42 4.27 -16.61 2.26
C GLY A 42 4.82 -15.40 1.49
N GLY A 43 4.06 -14.82 0.56
CA GLY A 43 4.48 -13.66 -0.23
C GLY A 43 4.46 -12.34 0.53
N LEU A 44 5.25 -11.37 0.04
CA LEU A 44 5.24 -9.99 0.52
C LEU A 44 3.98 -9.21 0.07
N PRO A 45 3.60 -8.16 0.80
CA PRO A 45 2.51 -7.28 0.38
C PRO A 45 2.89 -6.41 -0.82
N GLN A 46 1.91 -6.12 -1.70
CA GLN A 46 2.03 -5.15 -2.79
C GLN A 46 1.58 -3.75 -2.35
N LEU A 47 0.48 -3.68 -1.61
CA LEU A 47 -0.16 -2.45 -1.14
C LEU A 47 -0.87 -2.70 0.19
N SER A 48 -1.35 -1.63 0.83
CA SER A 48 -2.26 -1.71 1.98
C SER A 48 -3.59 -1.02 1.71
N CYS A 49 -4.62 -1.44 2.42
CA CYS A 49 -5.94 -0.83 2.38
C CYS A 49 -6.36 -0.43 3.79
N LEU A 50 -6.97 0.74 3.94
CA LEU A 50 -7.71 1.11 5.14
C LEU A 50 -9.18 0.89 4.86
N ALA A 51 -9.80 -0.03 5.60
CA ALA A 51 -11.22 -0.24 5.49
C ALA A 51 -12.01 0.97 6.01
N SER A 52 -13.23 1.15 5.50
CA SER A 52 -14.20 2.01 6.17
C SER A 52 -14.62 1.34 7.48
N SER A 53 -14.57 2.07 8.58
CA SER A 53 -15.06 1.62 9.89
C SER A 53 -16.59 1.66 9.99
N GLY A 54 -17.28 2.31 9.05
CA GLY A 54 -18.71 2.63 9.15
C GLY A 54 -19.04 3.74 10.15
N GLU A 55 -18.07 4.20 10.95
CA GLU A 55 -18.22 5.24 11.97
C GLU A 55 -17.29 6.42 11.66
N SER A 56 -17.86 7.62 11.54
CA SER A 56 -17.13 8.82 11.09
C SER A 56 -15.89 9.18 11.93
N LEU A 57 -15.81 8.72 13.19
CA LEU A 57 -14.74 9.06 14.14
C LEU A 57 -13.68 7.95 14.32
N VAL A 58 -13.91 6.76 13.76
CA VAL A 58 -13.00 5.62 13.92
C VAL A 58 -12.33 5.35 12.59
N SER A 59 -11.00 5.31 12.57
CA SER A 59 -10.30 4.79 11.39
C SER A 59 -10.48 3.28 11.32
N GLY A 60 -10.87 2.74 10.17
CA GLY A 60 -11.02 1.30 10.02
C GLY A 60 -9.68 0.54 10.05
N PRO A 61 -9.75 -0.79 10.17
CA PRO A 61 -8.57 -1.64 10.23
C PRO A 61 -7.75 -1.53 8.93
N ARG A 62 -6.43 -1.69 9.05
CA ARG A 62 -5.56 -1.86 7.91
C ARG A 62 -5.44 -3.32 7.53
N SER A 63 -5.59 -3.59 6.24
CA SER A 63 -5.22 -4.85 5.62
C SER A 63 -4.08 -4.65 4.64
N LEU A 64 -3.32 -5.72 4.42
CA LEU A 64 -2.30 -5.82 3.38
C LEU A 64 -2.84 -6.70 2.26
N LEU A 65 -2.42 -6.44 1.02
CA LEU A 65 -2.77 -7.26 -0.13
C LEU A 65 -1.55 -7.99 -0.67
N CYS A 66 -1.64 -9.31 -0.84
CA CYS A 66 -0.51 -10.12 -1.30
C CYS A 66 -0.19 -9.84 -2.76
N ALA A 67 1.09 -9.58 -3.06
CA ALA A 67 1.55 -9.38 -4.42
C ALA A 67 1.48 -10.65 -5.31
N ARG A 68 1.35 -11.84 -4.68
CA ARG A 68 1.37 -13.14 -5.37
C ARG A 68 -0.02 -13.71 -5.56
N CYS A 69 -0.71 -14.01 -4.46
CA CYS A 69 -1.99 -14.74 -4.48
C CYS A 69 -3.21 -13.85 -4.22
N GLY A 70 -3.04 -12.52 -4.10
CA GLY A 70 -4.15 -11.59 -3.86
C GLY A 70 -4.82 -11.70 -2.49
N THR A 71 -4.41 -12.64 -1.62
CA THR A 71 -4.99 -12.76 -0.28
C THR A 71 -4.78 -11.48 0.52
N SER A 72 -5.85 -11.02 1.16
CA SER A 72 -5.82 -9.89 2.09
C SER A 72 -5.71 -10.38 3.54
N TRP A 73 -4.94 -9.69 4.38
CA TRP A 73 -4.86 -10.00 5.82
C TRP A 73 -4.63 -8.75 6.67
N SER A 74 -5.13 -8.78 7.91
CA SER A 74 -5.02 -7.66 8.85
C SER A 74 -3.58 -7.46 9.33
N TRP A 75 -3.17 -6.19 9.46
CA TRP A 75 -1.85 -5.83 10.00
C TRP A 75 -1.91 -4.48 10.73
N SER A 76 -1.25 -4.38 11.91
CA SER A 76 -1.33 -3.19 12.77
C SER A 76 -0.88 -1.92 12.05
N ARG A 77 -1.67 -0.84 12.08
CA ARG A 77 -1.39 0.43 11.37
C ARG A 77 -0.08 1.09 11.75
N SER A 78 0.35 0.92 13.00
CA SER A 78 1.55 1.53 13.59
C SER A 78 2.80 0.67 13.42
N VAL A 79 2.80 -0.31 12.51
CA VAL A 79 3.93 -1.22 12.30
C VAL A 79 4.32 -1.27 10.83
N CYS A 80 5.60 -1.15 10.49
CA CYS A 80 6.09 -1.29 9.13
C CYS A 80 5.81 -2.72 8.61
N PRO A 81 5.11 -2.89 7.48
CA PRO A 81 4.87 -4.20 6.89
C PRO A 81 6.13 -4.91 6.39
N ALA A 82 7.22 -4.18 6.13
CA ALA A 82 8.44 -4.72 5.55
C ALA A 82 9.44 -5.22 6.61
N CYS A 83 9.69 -4.43 7.65
CA CYS A 83 10.70 -4.75 8.67
C CYS A 83 10.15 -4.92 10.09
N GLY A 84 8.87 -4.61 10.34
CA GLY A 84 8.28 -4.69 11.69
C GLY A 84 8.57 -3.50 12.61
N GLU A 85 9.22 -2.44 12.12
CA GLU A 85 9.44 -1.19 12.86
C GLU A 85 8.12 -0.62 13.42
N SER A 86 8.11 -0.21 14.68
CA SER A 86 6.92 0.29 15.39
C SER A 86 7.07 1.68 15.99
N GLU A 87 8.27 2.27 15.98
CA GLU A 87 8.49 3.63 16.44
C GLU A 87 7.89 4.64 15.45
N GLU A 88 7.02 5.52 15.93
CA GLU A 88 6.24 6.44 15.10
C GLU A 88 7.12 7.40 14.31
N GLU A 89 8.24 7.84 14.87
CA GLU A 89 9.21 8.73 14.21
C GLU A 89 9.88 8.08 12.99
N GLN A 90 9.87 6.75 12.92
CA GLN A 90 10.40 6.00 11.78
C GLN A 90 9.36 5.75 10.69
N LEU A 91 8.08 5.98 10.96
CA LEU A 91 6.99 5.77 10.01
C LEU A 91 6.63 7.10 9.35
N ARG A 92 6.61 7.10 8.01
CA ARG A 92 6.38 8.30 7.20
C ARG A 92 5.09 8.14 6.43
N VAL A 93 4.25 9.18 6.44
CA VAL A 93 3.04 9.21 5.61
C VAL A 93 3.12 10.44 4.71
N TYR A 94 3.04 10.22 3.40
CA TYR A 94 2.95 11.29 2.42
C TYR A 94 1.65 11.16 1.64
N ALA A 95 0.90 12.25 1.52
CA ALA A 95 -0.31 12.33 0.72
C ALA A 95 -0.29 13.63 -0.05
N GLU A 96 -0.94 13.64 -1.21
CA GLU A 96 -1.13 14.87 -1.97
C GLU A 96 -1.93 15.88 -1.12
N GLN A 97 -1.38 17.09 -0.96
CA GLN A 97 -2.05 18.17 -0.25
C GLN A 97 -2.65 19.16 -1.24
N LEU A 98 -3.81 19.72 -0.88
CA LEU A 98 -4.36 20.89 -1.57
C LEU A 98 -3.46 22.10 -1.25
N GLU A 99 -2.91 22.76 -2.27
CA GLU A 99 -2.29 24.08 -2.08
C GLU A 99 -3.36 25.17 -2.23
N GLY A 100 -3.73 25.86 -1.15
CA GLY A 100 -4.58 27.06 -1.19
C GLY A 100 -5.55 27.23 -0.01
N PRO A 101 -5.98 28.46 0.30
CA PRO A 101 -7.00 28.70 1.33
C PRO A 101 -8.35 28.16 0.88
N VAL A 102 -9.02 27.39 1.75
CA VAL A 102 -10.44 27.02 1.57
C VAL A 102 -11.26 28.29 1.78
N SER A 103 -11.48 29.08 0.73
CA SER A 103 -12.38 30.24 0.79
C SER A 103 -13.81 29.74 1.01
N GLY A 104 -14.29 29.79 2.26
CA GLY A 104 -15.68 29.48 2.65
C GLY A 104 -16.73 30.46 2.09
N ASN A 105 -16.32 31.33 1.19
CA ASN A 105 -17.08 32.36 0.53
C ASN A 105 -16.78 32.25 -0.96
N GLY A 106 -17.60 31.45 -1.65
CA GLY A 106 -17.52 31.10 -3.06
C GLY A 106 -17.62 32.30 -4.02
N ARG A 107 -16.60 33.15 -4.02
CA ARG A 107 -16.25 34.00 -5.15
C ARG A 107 -15.02 33.37 -5.77
N GLY A 108 -15.29 32.56 -6.79
CA GLY A 108 -14.29 31.87 -7.56
C GLY A 108 -13.29 32.86 -8.15
N ASP A 109 -12.05 32.72 -7.72
CA ASP A 109 -10.93 32.76 -8.66
C ASP A 109 -10.54 31.30 -8.90
N GLY A 110 -10.55 30.87 -10.16
CA GLY A 110 -10.76 29.48 -10.59
C GLY A 110 -9.58 28.53 -10.43
N ASP A 111 -9.05 28.35 -9.21
CA ASP A 111 -8.04 27.35 -8.91
C ASP A 111 -8.66 26.21 -8.05
N ASP A 112 -9.56 25.42 -8.66
CA ASP A 112 -10.15 24.21 -8.05
C ASP A 112 -9.11 23.05 -8.09
N ARG A 113 -7.92 23.26 -7.50
CA ARG A 113 -6.81 22.30 -7.47
C ARG A 113 -7.06 21.19 -6.46
N ARG A 114 -8.11 20.40 -6.66
CA ARG A 114 -8.36 19.20 -5.85
C ARG A 114 -7.20 18.21 -6.01
N PRO A 115 -6.80 17.50 -4.94
CA PRO A 115 -5.81 16.43 -5.08
C PRO A 115 -6.31 15.41 -6.11
N VAL A 116 -5.43 15.00 -7.01
CA VAL A 116 -5.69 14.00 -8.04
C VAL A 116 -5.94 12.64 -7.40
N PHE A 117 -5.24 12.31 -6.31
CA PHE A 117 -5.35 11.02 -5.62
C PHE A 117 -5.75 11.17 -4.14
N PRO A 118 -6.98 11.64 -3.84
CA PRO A 118 -7.40 11.96 -2.47
C PRO A 118 -7.42 10.75 -1.52
N HIS A 119 -7.61 9.54 -2.06
CA HIS A 119 -7.69 8.27 -1.33
C HIS A 119 -6.37 7.50 -1.31
N LEU A 120 -5.32 7.98 -1.97
CA LEU A 120 -4.02 7.30 -2.00
C LEU A 120 -3.00 8.05 -1.15
N ARG A 121 -2.14 7.29 -0.47
CA ARG A 121 -1.01 7.82 0.28
C ARG A 121 0.16 6.86 0.27
N ILE A 122 1.36 7.38 0.46
CA ILE A 122 2.58 6.60 0.66
C ILE A 122 2.70 6.31 2.16
N ALA A 123 2.73 5.03 2.51
CA ALA A 123 3.07 4.54 3.85
C ALA A 123 4.53 4.04 3.83
N GLY A 124 5.46 4.91 4.21
CA GLY A 124 6.90 4.68 4.20
C GLY A 124 7.50 4.37 5.58
N CYS A 125 8.73 3.87 5.59
CA CYS A 125 9.51 3.62 6.80
C CYS A 125 10.97 4.04 6.58
N SER A 126 11.53 4.88 7.44
CA SER A 126 12.94 5.29 7.36
C SER A 126 13.91 4.23 7.84
N ALA A 127 13.52 3.37 8.79
CA ALA A 127 14.39 2.32 9.33
C ALA A 127 14.82 1.31 8.24
N CYS A 128 13.92 0.98 7.30
CA CYS A 128 14.23 0.06 6.19
C CYS A 128 14.19 0.72 4.80
N SER A 129 13.86 2.01 4.72
CA SER A 129 13.68 2.76 3.47
C SER A 129 12.69 2.10 2.49
N ARG A 130 11.67 1.42 3.00
CA ARG A 130 10.61 0.78 2.20
C ARG A 130 9.29 1.51 2.31
N TYR A 131 8.45 1.40 1.27
CA TYR A 131 7.09 1.92 1.29
C TYR A 131 6.07 1.00 0.62
N LEU A 132 4.80 1.22 0.97
CA LEU A 132 3.63 0.74 0.25
C LEU A 132 2.77 1.94 -0.16
N ILE A 133 2.01 1.79 -1.24
CA ILE A 133 0.84 2.64 -1.47
C ILE A 133 -0.28 2.11 -0.58
N GLU A 134 -0.92 3.02 0.14
CA GLU A 134 -2.06 2.74 1.00
C GLU A 134 -3.32 3.39 0.42
N VAL A 135 -4.36 2.56 0.24
CA VAL A 135 -5.65 2.95 -0.33
C VAL A 135 -6.67 3.14 0.79
N ASP A 136 -7.16 4.35 0.96
CA ASP A 136 -8.18 4.68 1.95
C ASP A 136 -9.60 4.48 1.37
N MET A 137 -10.18 3.33 1.67
CA MET A 137 -11.51 2.94 1.18
C MET A 137 -12.64 3.72 1.84
N ALA A 138 -12.35 4.45 2.93
CA ALA A 138 -13.32 5.37 3.52
C ALA A 138 -13.42 6.69 2.72
N ARG A 139 -12.35 7.07 2.01
CA ARG A 139 -12.31 8.28 1.16
C ARG A 139 -12.89 8.05 -0.23
N ASP A 140 -12.72 6.86 -0.80
CA ASP A 140 -13.44 6.43 -2.00
C ASP A 140 -13.86 4.96 -1.88
N ALA A 141 -15.16 4.74 -1.64
CA ALA A 141 -15.72 3.40 -1.52
C ALA A 141 -15.74 2.62 -2.84
N ARG A 142 -15.46 3.27 -3.98
CA ARG A 142 -15.40 2.64 -5.30
C ARG A 142 -13.98 2.29 -5.73
N ALA A 143 -12.97 2.59 -4.92
CA ALA A 143 -11.59 2.26 -5.28
C ALA A 143 -11.43 0.75 -5.44
N VAL A 144 -10.63 0.37 -6.43
CA VAL A 144 -10.17 -0.99 -6.68
C VAL A 144 -8.67 -0.96 -6.41
N PRO A 145 -8.21 -1.35 -5.21
CA PRO A 145 -6.86 -1.05 -4.74
C PRO A 145 -5.75 -1.36 -5.74
N GLU A 146 -5.81 -2.52 -6.39
CA GLU A 146 -4.84 -2.97 -7.40
C GLU A 146 -4.81 -2.09 -8.64
N VAL A 147 -5.95 -1.51 -9.02
CA VAL A 147 -6.09 -0.63 -10.19
C VAL A 147 -5.69 0.79 -9.83
N ASP A 148 -6.18 1.30 -8.70
CA ASP A 148 -5.85 2.65 -8.22
C ASP A 148 -4.35 2.79 -7.91
N GLU A 149 -3.72 1.72 -7.40
CA GLU A 149 -2.27 1.69 -7.16
C GLU A 149 -1.44 1.71 -8.46
N LEU A 150 -1.99 1.28 -9.61
CA LEU A 150 -1.34 1.47 -10.92
C LEU A 150 -1.36 2.94 -11.35
N ALA A 151 -2.38 3.70 -10.94
CA ALA A 151 -2.48 5.13 -11.22
C ALA A 151 -1.58 5.99 -10.29
N ALA A 152 -1.07 5.40 -9.20
CA ALA A 152 -0.24 6.06 -8.20
C ALA A 152 1.20 6.36 -8.65
N LEU A 153 1.51 6.27 -9.94
CA LEU A 153 2.85 6.52 -10.49
C LEU A 153 3.49 7.83 -10.00
N PRO A 154 2.77 8.97 -9.91
CA PRO A 154 3.35 10.21 -9.38
C PRO A 154 3.75 10.10 -7.89
N LEU A 155 3.00 9.34 -7.10
CA LEU A 155 3.35 9.06 -5.69
C LEU A 155 4.56 8.14 -5.61
N ASP A 156 4.65 7.13 -6.46
CA ASP A 156 5.83 6.25 -6.52
C ASP A 156 7.09 7.06 -6.87
N LEU A 157 7.02 8.01 -7.84
CA LEU A 157 8.13 8.92 -8.18
C LEU A 157 8.56 9.76 -6.98
N TYR A 158 7.59 10.38 -6.31
CA TYR A 158 7.87 11.17 -5.12
C TYR A 158 8.52 10.33 -4.01
N ALA A 159 8.04 9.10 -3.78
CA ALA A 159 8.62 8.19 -2.79
C ALA A 159 10.08 7.84 -3.12
N ALA A 160 10.38 7.59 -4.39
CA ALA A 160 11.74 7.34 -4.86
C ALA A 160 12.66 8.55 -4.63
N ASP A 161 12.18 9.77 -4.87
CA ASP A 161 12.92 11.01 -4.58
C ASP A 161 13.19 11.19 -3.08
N GLN A 162 12.33 10.64 -2.20
CA GLN A 162 12.56 10.57 -0.75
C GLN A 162 13.52 9.46 -0.33
N GLY A 163 14.11 8.72 -1.28
CA GLY A 163 15.01 7.61 -1.04
C GLY A 163 14.32 6.31 -0.61
N LEU A 164 13.01 6.18 -0.84
CA LEU A 164 12.24 4.99 -0.51
C LEU A 164 12.17 4.03 -1.70
N THR A 165 12.16 2.73 -1.43
CA THR A 165 11.95 1.67 -2.43
C THR A 165 10.66 0.91 -2.14
N LYS A 166 9.87 0.58 -3.16
CA LYS A 166 8.61 -0.14 -2.95
C LYS A 166 8.88 -1.52 -2.36
N VAL A 167 8.03 -2.01 -1.45
CA VAL A 167 8.20 -3.37 -0.89
C VAL A 167 8.11 -4.40 -2.01
N THR A 168 7.03 -4.34 -2.78
CA THR A 168 6.86 -5.17 -3.97
C THR A 168 6.30 -4.33 -5.11
N PRO A 169 7.06 -4.08 -6.19
CA PRO A 169 6.55 -3.34 -7.35
C PRO A 169 5.34 -4.03 -8.01
N ASN A 170 4.38 -3.23 -8.46
CA ASN A 170 3.32 -3.64 -9.38
C ASN A 170 3.82 -3.57 -10.83
N LEU A 171 2.92 -3.51 -11.82
CA LEU A 171 3.30 -3.42 -13.23
C LEU A 171 3.97 -2.08 -13.61
N MET A 172 3.62 -0.98 -12.91
CA MET A 172 4.01 0.40 -13.28
C MET A 172 4.96 1.08 -12.29
N GLY A 173 5.08 0.58 -11.06
CA GLY A 173 5.93 1.14 -10.01
C GLY A 173 7.38 0.64 -10.06
N PHE A 174 8.26 1.33 -9.32
CA PHE A 174 9.71 1.07 -9.24
C PHE A 174 10.19 0.91 -7.80
#